data_AF-A0A9X8VK43-F1
#
_entry.id   AF-A0A9X8VK43-F1
#
_cell.length_a   1.000
_cell.length_b   1.000
_cell.length_c   1.000
_cell.angle_alpha   90.00
_cell.angle_beta   90.00
_cell.angle_gamma   90.00
#
_symmetry.space_group_name_H-M   'P 1'
#
loop_
_entity.id
_entity.type
_entity.pdbx_description
1 polymer ?
#
loop_
_entity_poly.entity_id
_entity_poly.type
_entity_poly.pdbx_seq_one_letter_code
_entity_poly.pdbx_strand_id
1 'polypeptide(L)'
;LEDGRMLTARLVIGADGAQSWLRQHADIPLTFWDYRHHALVATIRTEEPHQATARQIFHGDGILAFLPFSDPHLSSIVWSVAPEEAERLKQLEPEQFNRELAMAF
;
A
#
# COMPACT_ATOMS: atom_id res chain seq x y z
N LEU A 1 16.01 -23.78 11.66
CA LEU A 1 16.11 -22.40 12.16
C LEU A 1 17.49 -21.87 11.82
N GLU A 2 17.68 -20.56 11.66
CA GLU A 2 18.99 -19.99 11.28
C GLU A 2 20.11 -20.33 12.27
N ASP A 3 19.75 -20.68 13.51
CA ASP A 3 20.64 -21.15 14.57
C ASP A 3 20.84 -22.68 14.61
N GLY A 4 20.45 -23.41 13.55
CA GLY A 4 20.63 -24.86 13.44
C GLY A 4 19.68 -25.70 14.30
N ARG A 5 18.78 -25.09 15.07
CA ARG A 5 17.79 -25.84 15.85
C ARG A 5 16.81 -26.57 14.93
N MET A 6 16.53 -27.82 15.31
CA MET A 6 15.53 -28.68 14.68
C MET A 6 14.24 -28.66 15.51
N LEU A 7 13.11 -28.50 14.82
CA LEU A 7 11.78 -28.57 15.42
C LEU A 7 10.98 -29.66 14.71
N THR A 8 10.23 -30.44 15.47
CA THR A 8 9.28 -31.42 14.95
C THR A 8 7.87 -30.97 15.30
N ALA A 9 6.95 -31.10 14.35
CA ALA A 9 5.55 -30.74 14.53
C ALA A 9 4.66 -31.70 13.76
N ARG A 10 3.43 -31.91 14.25
CA ARG A 10 2.41 -32.71 13.55
C ARG A 10 1.76 -31.94 12.39
N LEU A 11 1.80 -30.61 12.45
CA LEU A 11 1.24 -29.70 11.46
C LEU A 11 2.11 -28.45 11.39
N VAL A 12 2.33 -27.94 10.18
CA VAL A 12 3.02 -26.67 9.91
C VAL A 12 2.06 -25.76 9.14
N ILE A 13 2.00 -24.48 9.52
CA ILE A 13 1.18 -23.46 8.86
C ILE A 13 2.12 -22.37 8.32
N GLY A 14 2.10 -22.14 7.01
CA GLY A 14 2.82 -21.03 6.36
C GLY A 14 1.97 -19.76 6.39
N ALA A 15 2.43 -18.74 7.10
CA ALA A 15 1.79 -17.42 7.20
C ALA A 15 2.79 -16.29 6.85
N ASP A 16 3.69 -16.59 5.91
CA ASP A 16 4.87 -15.81 5.51
C ASP A 16 4.67 -15.05 4.18
N GLY A 17 3.43 -14.76 3.81
CA GLY A 17 3.09 -13.95 2.63
C GLY A 17 3.20 -14.69 1.30
N ALA A 18 3.13 -13.93 0.20
CA ALA A 18 3.07 -14.48 -1.16
C ALA A 18 4.37 -15.17 -1.60
N GLN A 19 5.53 -14.74 -1.08
CA GLN A 19 6.84 -15.32 -1.36
C GLN A 19 7.21 -16.47 -0.41
N SER A 20 6.20 -17.19 0.10
CA SER A 20 6.35 -18.23 1.11
C SER A 20 7.38 -19.30 0.70
N TRP A 21 8.41 -19.46 1.54
CA TRP A 21 9.43 -20.50 1.35
C TRP A 21 8.79 -21.89 1.44
N LEU A 22 7.83 -22.05 2.35
CA LEU A 22 7.11 -23.31 2.54
C LEU A 22 6.30 -23.69 1.30
N ARG A 23 5.59 -22.74 0.66
CA ARG A 23 4.87 -23.03 -0.59
C ARG A 23 5.80 -23.48 -1.71
N GLN A 24 6.97 -22.85 -1.85
CA GLN A 24 7.95 -23.21 -2.87
C GLN A 24 8.47 -24.64 -2.64
N HIS A 25 8.73 -25.03 -1.39
CA HIS A 25 9.25 -26.37 -1.07
C HIS A 25 8.17 -27.46 -1.06
N ALA A 26 6.89 -27.07 -0.90
CA ALA A 26 5.75 -27.96 -0.99
C ALA A 26 5.15 -28.09 -2.41
N ASP A 27 5.76 -27.43 -3.41
CA ASP A 27 5.30 -27.39 -4.81
C ASP A 27 3.84 -26.94 -4.97
N ILE A 28 3.45 -25.90 -4.21
CA ILE A 28 2.11 -25.31 -4.26
C ILE A 28 2.22 -23.95 -4.99
N PRO A 29 1.88 -23.82 -6.28
CA PRO A 29 2.10 -22.57 -7.04
C PRO A 29 1.04 -21.50 -6.76
N LEU A 30 1.39 -20.21 -6.83
CA LEU A 30 0.43 -19.09 -6.84
C LEU A 30 0.05 -18.77 -8.29
N THR A 31 -1.21 -18.40 -8.52
CA THR A 31 -1.60 -17.68 -9.74
C THR A 31 -1.58 -16.19 -9.43
N PHE A 32 -0.71 -15.44 -10.09
CA PHE A 32 -0.62 -13.99 -9.94
C PHE A 32 -1.43 -13.30 -11.03
N TRP A 33 -2.17 -12.26 -10.63
CA TRP A 33 -2.87 -11.36 -11.55
C TRP A 33 -2.35 -9.96 -11.31
N ASP A 34 -1.73 -9.37 -12.34
CA ASP A 34 -1.25 -8.00 -12.28
C ASP A 34 -2.43 -7.03 -12.45
N TYR A 35 -2.71 -6.25 -11.39
CA TYR A 35 -3.74 -5.22 -11.40
C TYR A 35 -3.35 -3.99 -12.25
N ARG A 36 -2.11 -3.94 -12.76
CA ARG A 36 -1.54 -2.86 -13.58
C ARG A 36 -1.66 -1.47 -12.97
N HIS A 37 -1.82 -1.41 -11.65
CA HIS A 37 -1.88 -0.19 -10.86
C HIS A 37 -0.97 -0.36 -9.66
N HIS A 38 -0.20 0.68 -9.36
CA HIS A 38 0.57 0.76 -8.13
C HIS A 38 -0.18 1.66 -7.14
N ALA A 39 -0.15 1.28 -5.87
CA ALA A 39 -0.67 2.10 -4.78
C ALA A 39 0.47 2.92 -4.18
N LEU A 40 0.44 4.24 -4.39
CA LEU A 40 1.31 5.17 -3.67
C LEU A 40 0.70 5.43 -2.30
N VAL A 41 1.52 5.29 -1.25
CA VAL A 41 1.12 5.52 0.14
C VAL A 41 2.01 6.57 0.78
N ALA A 42 1.40 7.48 1.53
CA ALA A 42 2.10 8.55 2.25
C ALA A 42 1.27 9.04 3.43
N THR A 43 1.93 9.62 4.44
CA THR A 43 1.26 10.33 5.53
C THR A 43 1.16 11.80 5.20
N ILE A 44 -0.05 12.32 5.11
CA ILE A 44 -0.35 13.68 4.67
C ILE A 44 -0.97 14.48 5.80
N ARG A 45 -0.44 15.68 6.03
CA ARG A 45 -1.07 16.68 6.90
C ARG A 45 -1.96 17.59 6.04
N THR A 46 -3.22 17.69 6.42
CA THR A 46 -4.23 18.52 5.76
C THR A 46 -4.52 19.79 6.56
N GLU A 47 -4.88 20.87 5.87
CA GLU A 47 -5.25 22.14 6.52
C GLU A 47 -6.52 21.96 7.36
N GLU A 48 -7.55 21.35 6.79
CA GLU A 48 -8.80 21.04 7.47
C GLU A 48 -8.74 19.68 8.18
N PRO A 49 -9.35 19.53 9.37
CA PRO A 49 -9.35 18.25 10.06
C PRO A 49 -10.19 17.22 9.29
N HIS A 50 -9.74 15.97 9.27
CA HIS A 50 -10.44 14.88 8.57
C HIS A 50 -11.76 14.45 9.26
N GLN A 51 -12.06 14.94 10.47
CA GLN A 51 -13.31 14.67 11.21
C GLN A 51 -13.59 13.16 11.39
N ALA A 52 -12.54 12.39 11.69
CA ALA A 52 -12.59 10.92 11.80
C ALA A 52 -13.26 10.20 10.61
N THR A 53 -13.28 10.83 9.42
CA THR A 53 -13.99 10.32 8.24
C THR A 53 -13.00 9.85 7.19
N ALA A 54 -13.09 8.56 6.81
CA ALA A 54 -12.40 8.05 5.64
C ALA A 54 -13.07 8.60 4.38
N ARG A 55 -12.28 9.19 3.48
CA ARG A 55 -12.76 9.76 2.21
C ARG A 55 -12.10 9.03 1.06
N GLN A 56 -12.86 8.78 0.00
CA GLN A 56 -12.34 8.17 -1.20
C GLN A 56 -13.01 8.81 -2.41
N ILE A 57 -12.18 9.15 -3.39
CA ILE A 57 -12.62 9.67 -4.68
C ILE A 57 -12.16 8.72 -5.78
N PHE A 58 -12.97 8.65 -6.83
CA PHE A 58 -12.66 7.91 -8.05
C PHE A 58 -12.39 8.95 -9.14
N HIS A 59 -11.20 8.92 -9.73
CA HIS A 59 -10.80 9.87 -10.76
C HIS A 59 -10.19 9.12 -11.95
N GLY A 60 -10.87 9.16 -13.09
CA GLY A 60 -10.52 8.35 -14.25
C GLY A 60 -10.49 6.86 -13.89
N ASP A 61 -9.35 6.22 -14.15
CA ASP A 61 -9.11 4.80 -13.83
C ASP A 61 -8.48 4.58 -12.44
N GLY A 62 -8.21 5.65 -11.68
CA GLY A 62 -7.56 5.62 -10.38
C GLY A 62 -8.47 5.90 -9.19
N ILE A 63 -7.97 5.58 -8.00
CA ILE A 63 -8.64 5.82 -6.71
C ILE A 63 -7.68 6.58 -5.81
N LEU A 64 -8.15 7.63 -5.15
CA LEU A 64 -7.42 8.30 -4.07
C LEU A 64 -8.25 8.25 -2.79
N ALA A 65 -7.71 7.57 -1.78
CA ALA A 65 -8.31 7.45 -0.46
C ALA A 65 -7.48 8.18 0.60
N PHE A 66 -8.16 8.81 1.55
CA PHE A 66 -7.61 9.39 2.78
C PHE A 66 -8.14 8.62 3.98
N LEU A 67 -7.25 7.96 4.70
CA LEU A 67 -7.56 7.16 5.88
C LEU A 67 -7.11 7.91 7.14
N PRO A 68 -8.04 8.29 8.04
CA PRO A 68 -7.74 9.16 9.17
C PRO A 68 -6.83 8.47 10.21
N PHE A 69 -5.86 9.22 10.71
CA PHE A 69 -5.12 8.85 11.92
C PHE A 69 -5.81 9.40 13.19
N SER A 70 -5.19 9.18 14.35
CA SER A 70 -5.64 9.77 15.61
C SER A 70 -5.40 11.29 15.69
N ASP A 71 -4.36 11.81 15.02
CA ASP A 71 -4.15 13.26 14.87
C ASP A 71 -5.19 13.80 13.88
N PRO A 72 -6.05 14.76 14.26
CA PRO A 72 -7.18 15.24 13.45
C PRO A 72 -6.83 15.75 12.05
N HIS A 73 -5.56 16.06 11.78
CA HIS A 73 -5.09 16.61 10.51
C HIS A 73 -4.22 15.62 9.72
N LEU A 74 -3.90 14.44 10.27
CA LEU A 74 -3.08 13.45 9.58
C LEU A 74 -3.93 12.36 8.96
N SER A 75 -3.61 11.98 7.73
CA SER A 75 -4.21 10.83 7.07
C SER A 75 -3.14 10.02 6.34
N SER A 76 -3.33 8.71 6.28
CA SER A 76 -2.62 7.86 5.33
C SER A 76 -3.35 7.92 4.00
N ILE A 77 -2.67 8.28 2.91
CA ILE A 77 -3.26 8.18 1.59
C ILE A 77 -3.00 6.82 0.97
N VAL A 78 -3.94 6.37 0.14
CA VAL A 78 -3.73 5.28 -0.81
C VAL A 78 -4.15 5.80 -2.17
N TRP A 79 -3.18 6.03 -3.05
CA TRP A 79 -3.40 6.57 -4.39
C TRP A 79 -3.04 5.51 -5.45
N SER A 80 -4.06 4.91 -6.03
CA SER A 80 -3.93 3.95 -7.13
C SER A 80 -3.79 4.70 -8.46
N VAL A 81 -2.62 4.58 -9.08
CA VAL A 81 -2.30 5.16 -10.39
C VAL A 81 -1.56 4.13 -11.25
N ALA A 82 -1.40 4.43 -12.54
CA ALA A 82 -0.55 3.63 -13.43
C ALA A 82 0.90 3.55 -12.89
N PRO A 83 1.64 2.45 -13.10
CA PRO A 83 2.99 2.27 -12.57
C PRO A 83 3.95 3.41 -12.92
N GLU A 84 3.89 3.93 -14.15
CA GLU A 84 4.73 5.03 -14.63
C GLU A 84 4.42 6.33 -13.88
N GLU A 85 3.14 6.57 -13.61
CA GLU A 85 2.68 7.74 -12.87
C GLU A 85 3.04 7.66 -11.39
N ALA A 86 2.96 6.47 -10.79
CA ALA A 86 3.41 6.26 -9.42
C ALA A 86 4.90 6.60 -9.26
N GLU A 87 5.74 6.20 -10.22
CA GLU A 87 7.17 6.53 -10.17
C GLU A 87 7.46 8.00 -10.46
N ARG A 88 6.69 8.65 -11.35
CA ARG A 88 6.78 10.10 -11.54
C ARG A 88 6.45 10.85 -10.24
N LEU A 89 5.32 10.52 -9.60
CA LEU A 89 4.85 11.16 -8.36
C LEU A 89 5.87 10.99 -7.22
N LYS A 90 6.50 9.81 -7.10
CA LYS A 90 7.55 9.55 -6.11
C LYS A 90 8.81 10.41 -6.29
N GLN A 91 9.09 10.87 -7.51
CA GLN A 91 10.27 11.66 -7.85
C GLN A 91 10.03 13.17 -7.79
N LEU A 92 8.78 13.61 -7.59
CA LEU A 92 8.45 15.02 -7.46
C LEU A 92 9.02 15.61 -6.18
N GLU A 93 9.39 16.89 -6.26
CA GLU A 93 9.67 17.67 -5.05
C GLU A 93 8.38 17.81 -4.21
N PRO A 94 8.50 17.90 -2.87
CA PRO A 94 7.34 17.88 -1.97
C PRO A 94 6.27 18.93 -2.32
N GLU A 95 6.65 20.14 -2.74
CA GLU A 95 5.71 21.21 -3.08
C GLU A 95 4.90 20.89 -4.34
N GLN A 96 5.50 20.19 -5.30
CA GLN A 96 4.83 19.76 -6.53
C GLN A 96 3.91 18.59 -6.24
N PHE A 97 4.39 17.59 -5.49
CA PHE A 97 3.58 16.47 -5.04
C PHE A 97 2.34 16.94 -4.27
N ASN A 98 2.51 17.84 -3.30
CA ASN A 98 1.41 18.38 -2.50
C ASN A 98 0.36 19.11 -3.35
N ARG A 99 0.81 19.85 -4.37
CA ARG A 99 -0.09 20.56 -5.29
C ARG A 99 -0.90 19.59 -6.13
N GLU A 100 -0.25 18.58 -6.70
CA GLU A 100 -0.93 17.57 -7.50
C GLU A 100 -1.91 16.73 -6.68
N LEU A 101 -1.50 16.33 -5.47
CA LEU A 101 -2.38 15.62 -4.52
C LEU A 101 -3.62 16.45 -4.16
N ALA A 102 -3.43 17.76 -3.89
CA ALA A 102 -4.53 18.65 -3.54
C ALA A 102 -5.48 18.94 -4.71
N MET A 103 -4.99 18.90 -5.96
CA MET A 103 -5.85 19.02 -7.15
C MET A 103 -6.59 17.72 -7.48
N ALA A 104 -6.00 16.59 -7.12
CA ALA A 104 -6.63 15.29 -7.35
C ALA A 104 -7.81 15.06 -6.40
N PHE A 105 -7.74 15.56 -5.16
CA PHE A 105 -8.76 15.42 -4.11
C PHE A 105 -9.88 16.46 -4.18
#